data_AF-A0A7X6TRU2-F1
#
_entry.id   AF-A0A7X6TRU2-F1
#
_cell.length_a   1.000
_cell.length_b   1.000
_cell.length_c   1.000
_cell.angle_alpha   90.00
_cell.angle_beta   90.00
_cell.angle_gamma   90.00
#
_symmetry.space_group_name_H-M   'P 1'
#
loop_
_entity.id
_entity.type
_entity.pdbx_description
1 polymer ?
#
loop_
_entity_poly.entity_id
_entity_poly.type
_entity_poly.pdbx_seq_one_letter_code
_entity_poly.pdbx_strand_id
1 'polypeptide(L)'
;MLSEKEIMEIYQRNVDVVYGISISYLKNAQDTEDVVQGTFLKMIEKNMIFESPSHERGWLIATASNACKNHLSIGSIKKEVPLCI
;
A
#
# COMPACT_ATOMS: atom_id res chain seq x y z
N MET A 1 3.35 1.68 -20.11
CA MET A 1 3.35 0.61 -19.09
C MET A 1 4.65 0.74 -18.33
N LEU A 2 4.63 0.86 -17.01
CA LEU A 2 5.88 0.87 -16.24
C LEU A 2 6.59 -0.47 -16.43
N SER A 3 7.90 -0.44 -16.65
CA SER A 3 8.67 -1.67 -16.70
C SER A 3 8.78 -2.30 -15.31
N GLU A 4 8.92 -3.62 -15.24
CA GLU A 4 9.11 -4.34 -13.97
C GLU A 4 10.28 -3.77 -13.15
N LYS A 5 11.32 -3.32 -13.85
CA LYS A 5 12.49 -2.68 -13.24
C LYS A 5 12.14 -1.36 -12.55
N GLU A 6 11.39 -0.48 -13.22
CA GLU A 6 10.96 0.78 -12.61
C GLU A 6 10.05 0.53 -11.40
N ILE A 7 9.15 -0.45 -11.48
CA ILE A 7 8.29 -0.83 -10.35
C ILE A 7 9.13 -1.29 -9.16
N MET A 8 10.13 -2.15 -9.39
CA MET A 8 11.05 -2.60 -8.35
C MET A 8 11.85 -1.45 -7.74
N GLU A 9 12.35 -0.53 -8.55
CA GLU A 9 13.10 0.62 -8.05
C GLU A 9 12.24 1.53 -7.16
N ILE A 10 11.01 1.79 -7.56
CA ILE A 10 10.04 2.57 -6.78
C ILE A 10 9.71 1.84 -5.47
N TYR A 11 9.47 0.53 -5.56
CA TYR A 11 9.20 -0.33 -4.41
C TYR A 11 10.34 -0.26 -3.40
N GLN A 12 11.58 -0.54 -3.82
CA GLN A 12 12.73 -0.60 -2.91
C GLN A 12 13.00 0.74 -2.21
N ARG A 13 12.78 1.87 -2.89
CA ARG A 13 13.00 3.20 -2.30
C ARG A 13 11.93 3.60 -1.28
N ASN A 14 10.71 3.12 -1.44
CA ASN A 14 9.57 3.59 -0.65
C ASN A 14 9.01 2.56 0.31
N VAL A 15 9.31 1.27 0.16
CA VAL A 15 8.79 0.19 1.00
C VAL A 15 9.06 0.43 2.48
N ASP A 16 10.26 0.92 2.82
CA ASP A 16 10.64 1.19 4.21
C ASP A 16 9.76 2.28 4.85
N VAL A 17 9.49 3.36 4.10
CA VAL A 17 8.62 4.46 4.53
C VAL A 17 7.17 4.00 4.66
N VAL A 18 6.67 3.26 3.68
CA VAL A 18 5.29 2.76 3.66
C VAL A 18 5.07 1.74 4.79
N TYR A 19 6.03 0.86 5.01
CA TYR A 19 6.01 -0.11 6.10
C TYR A 19 6.07 0.59 7.46
N GLY A 20 6.99 1.54 7.65
CA GLY A 20 7.13 2.31 8.88
C GLY A 20 5.87 3.08 9.28
N ILE A 21 5.18 3.67 8.31
CA ILE A 21 3.88 4.33 8.56
C ILE A 21 2.82 3.28 8.90
N SER A 22 2.71 2.23 8.09
CA SER A 22 1.68 1.20 8.26
C SER A 22 1.79 0.47 9.61
N ILE A 23 3.01 0.10 10.03
CA ILE A 23 3.25 -0.54 11.34
C ILE A 23 2.96 0.41 12.50
N SER A 24 3.21 1.72 12.33
CA SER A 24 2.87 2.74 13.34
C SER A 24 1.36 2.86 13.54
N TYR A 25 0.56 2.68 12.48
CA TYR A 25 -0.90 2.71 12.53
C TYR A 25 -1.51 1.40 13.04
N LEU A 26 -1.10 0.27 12.48
CA LEU A 26 -1.74 -1.04 12.70
C LEU A 26 -1.17 -1.79 13.90
N LYS A 27 0.10 -1.54 14.24
CA LYS A 27 0.85 -2.24 15.31
C LYS A 27 0.86 -3.78 15.19
N ASN A 28 0.54 -4.30 14.02
CA ASN A 28 0.54 -5.72 13.70
C ASN A 28 1.30 -5.93 12.40
N ALA A 29 2.30 -6.81 12.42
CA ALA A 29 3.14 -7.10 11.26
C ALA A 29 2.32 -7.68 10.11
N GLN A 30 1.38 -8.58 10.39
CA GLN A 30 0.60 -9.25 9.35
C GLN A 30 -0.30 -8.27 8.58
N ASP A 31 -1.05 -7.43 9.31
CA ASP A 31 -1.90 -6.40 8.70
C ASP A 31 -1.06 -5.34 7.98
N THR A 32 0.14 -5.05 8.48
CA THR A 32 1.08 -4.12 7.85
C THR A 32 1.55 -4.65 6.51
N GLU A 33 1.98 -5.92 6.44
CA GLU A 33 2.40 -6.54 5.19
C GLU A 33 1.27 -6.56 4.16
N ASP A 34 0.05 -6.89 4.57
CA ASP A 34 -1.14 -6.87 3.68
C ASP A 34 -1.39 -5.47 3.09
N VAL A 35 -1.38 -4.44 3.94
CA VAL A 35 -1.59 -3.05 3.51
C VAL A 35 -0.47 -2.55 2.60
N VAL A 36 0.78 -2.88 2.91
CA VAL A 36 1.94 -2.54 2.08
C VAL A 36 1.79 -3.18 0.71
N GLN A 37 1.54 -4.49 0.67
CA GLN A 37 1.40 -5.24 -0.57
C GLN A 37 0.23 -4.73 -1.42
N GLY A 38 -0.94 -4.51 -0.82
CA GLY A 38 -2.12 -3.97 -1.49
C GLY A 38 -1.94 -2.54 -2.00
N THR A 39 -1.10 -1.72 -1.35
CA THR A 39 -0.75 -0.37 -1.82
C THR A 39 0.05 -0.42 -3.11
N PHE A 40 1.08 -1.27 -3.17
CA PHE A 40 1.89 -1.45 -4.38
C PHE A 40 1.12 -2.16 -5.49
N LEU A 41 0.24 -3.12 -5.16
CA LEU A 41 -0.62 -3.78 -6.15
C LEU A 41 -1.52 -2.75 -6.84
N LYS A 42 -2.17 -1.85 -6.07
CA LYS A 42 -2.98 -0.75 -6.62
C LYS A 42 -2.19 0.18 -7.52
N MET A 43 -0.92 0.42 -7.21
CA MET A 43 -0.04 1.25 -8.04
C MET A 43 0.15 0.64 -9.42
N ILE A 44 0.40 -0.68 -9.45
CA ILE A 44 0.60 -1.48 -10.67
C ILE A 44 -0.71 -1.55 -11.47
N GLU A 45 -1.81 -1.91 -10.81
CA GLU A 45 -3.14 -2.02 -11.44
C GLU A 45 -3.61 -0.69 -12.06
N LYS A 46 -3.35 0.43 -11.38
CA LYS A 46 -3.70 1.76 -11.89
C LYS A 46 -2.70 2.31 -12.91
N ASN A 47 -1.59 1.60 -13.17
CA ASN A 47 -0.48 2.05 -14.00
C ASN A 47 -0.13 3.53 -13.70
N MET A 48 0.12 3.83 -12.43
CA MET A 48 0.32 5.21 -11.99
C MET A 48 1.56 5.83 -12.63
N ILE A 49 1.38 6.92 -13.35
CA ILE A 49 2.48 7.71 -13.92
C ILE A 49 2.82 8.79 -12.92
N PHE A 50 3.98 8.67 -12.25
CA PHE A 50 4.47 9.69 -11.34
C PHE A 50 5.30 10.72 -12.11
N GLU A 51 4.92 11.98 -12.04
CA GLU A 51 5.68 13.08 -12.65
C GLU A 51 6.92 13.47 -11.83
N SER A 52 6.98 13.07 -10.56
CA SER A 52 8.06 13.43 -9.64
C SER A 52 8.15 12.48 -8.45
N PRO A 53 9.35 12.28 -7.87
CA PRO A 53 9.54 11.45 -6.67
C PRO A 53 8.75 11.96 -5.45
N SER A 54 8.51 13.28 -5.36
CA SER A 54 7.65 13.85 -4.33
C SER A 54 6.18 13.45 -4.49
N HIS A 55 5.70 13.31 -5.72
CA HIS A 55 4.32 12.89 -6.02
C HIS A 55 4.15 11.40 -5.69
N GLU A 56 5.09 10.57 -6.14
CA GLU A 56 5.16 9.14 -5.77
C GLU A 56 5.08 8.94 -4.27
N ARG A 57 5.96 9.60 -3.51
CA ARG A 57 6.00 9.46 -2.07
C ARG A 57 4.71 9.95 -1.41
N GLY A 58 4.16 11.07 -1.86
CA GLY A 58 2.89 11.60 -1.36
C GLY A 58 1.72 10.63 -1.62
N TRP A 59 1.67 10.03 -2.80
CA TRP A 59 0.63 9.08 -3.15
C TRP A 59 0.73 7.78 -2.35
N LEU A 60 1.95 7.25 -2.16
CA LEU A 60 2.19 6.05 -1.36
C LEU A 60 1.81 6.28 0.11
N ILE A 61 2.20 7.42 0.69
CA ILE A 61 1.84 7.78 2.07
C ILE A 61 0.33 7.92 2.22
N ALA A 62 -0.33 8.63 1.32
CA ALA A 62 -1.77 8.85 1.36
C ALA A 62 -2.53 7.52 1.20
N THR A 63 -2.11 6.68 0.26
CA THR A 63 -2.73 5.37 -0.01
C THR A 63 -2.53 4.41 1.15
N ALA A 64 -1.31 4.31 1.69
CA ALA A 64 -1.02 3.48 2.86
C ALA A 64 -1.80 3.95 4.09
N SER A 65 -1.86 5.26 4.34
CA SER A 65 -2.63 5.83 5.45
C SER A 65 -4.12 5.54 5.29
N ASN A 66 -4.67 5.69 4.08
CA ASN A 66 -6.07 5.40 3.80
C ASN A 66 -6.36 3.90 3.91
N ALA A 67 -5.44 3.04 3.45
CA ALA A 67 -5.54 1.60 3.59
C ALA A 67 -5.49 1.18 5.05
N CYS A 68 -4.59 1.73 5.87
CA CYS A 68 -4.54 1.49 7.32
C CYS A 68 -5.84 1.90 8.00
N LYS A 69 -6.36 3.10 7.71
CA LYS A 69 -7.64 3.58 8.26
C LYS A 69 -8.80 2.68 7.83
N ASN A 70 -8.82 2.25 6.57
CA ASN A 70 -9.82 1.32 6.07
C ASN A 70 -9.71 -0.04 6.75
N HIS A 71 -8.49 -0.54 6.98
CA HIS A 71 -8.24 -1.80 7.69
C HIS A 71 -8.71 -1.73 9.15
N LEU A 72 -8.46 -0.61 9.84
CA LEU A 72 -8.98 -0.36 11.19
C LEU A 72 -10.52 -0.22 11.22
N SER A 73 -11.10 0.43 10.20
CA SER A 73 -12.56 0.55 10.08
C SER A 73 -13.23 -0.80 9.76
N ILE A 74 -12.60 -1.63 8.92
CA ILE A 74 -13.04 -3.00 8.60
C ILE A 74 -12.78 -3.94 9.80
N GLY A 75 -11.80 -3.66 10.65
CA GLY A 75 -11.61 -4.35 11.92
C GLY A 75 -12.85 -4.31 12.84
N SER A 76 -13.74 -3.32 12.65
CA SER A 76 -15.04 -3.22 13.35
C SER A 76 -16.21 -3.81 12.54
N ILE A 77 -16.01 -4.12 11.26
CA ILE A 77 -17.00 -4.71 10.37
C ILE A 77 -16.28 -5.81 9.60
N LYS A 78 -16.03 -6.96 10.25
CA LYS A 78 -15.49 -8.14 9.57
C LYS A 78 -16.42 -8.49 8.41
N LYS A 79 -16.10 -8.02 7.21
CA LYS A 79 -16.57 -8.61 5.98
C LYS A 79 -15.48 -9.55 5.56
N GLU A 80 -15.61 -10.79 6.04
CA GLU A 80 -15.08 -11.95 5.36
C GLU A 80 -15.36 -11.74 3.87
N VAL A 81 -14.31 -11.56 3.09
CA VAL A 81 -14.43 -11.67 1.64
C VAL A 81 -14.68 -13.15 1.42
N PRO A 82 -15.86 -13.57 0.92
CA PRO A 82 -16.06 -14.96 0.61
C PRO A 82 -15.14 -15.27 -0.56
N LEU A 83 -14.08 -16.03 -0.29
CA LEU A 83 -13.41 -16.81 -1.32
C LEU A 83 -14.39 -17.93 -1.70
N CYS A 84 -15.40 -17.59 -2.49
CA CYS A 84 -16.17 -18.58 -3.21
C CYS A 84 -15.32 -18.99 -4.43
N ILE A 85 -14.76 -20.20 -4.31
CA ILE A 85 -14.70 -21.28 -5.32
C ILE A 85 -14.44 -20.88 -6.77
#